data_AF-A0AAN9FZU1-F1
#
_entry.id   AF-A0AAN9FZU1-F1
#
_cell.length_a   1.000
_cell.length_b   1.000
_cell.length_c   1.000
_cell.angle_alpha   90.00
_cell.angle_beta   90.00
_cell.angle_gamma   90.00
#
_symmetry.space_group_name_H-M   'P 1'
#
loop_
_entity.id
_entity.type
_entity.pdbx_description
1 polymer ?
#
loop_
_entity_poly.entity_id
_entity_poly.type
_entity_poly.pdbx_seq_one_letter_code
_entity_poly.pdbx_strand_id
1 'polypeptide(L)'
;MAMYNKVVNLISRPPQERTTLECQELVDWLKARSRLFATLKYDILTEIIRHCKFECREPDDIIIKQGERGDTLYIALQGDIGIYVSQKETFTDSDEKFNADVLLIATKAAEAKHLDRSVLGTLVFGGSCLTFGEVALVEQDCIRTASVVANTHLDLLTIDRDLFNRCLHGVVAEDMKAKSDFIERNVMFRTWPGRQKKQLVISLSTEKVCYGDKIIKQGQEADRVYFICSGEVEIHLEPKQYSSQYPRVWSEIQQFLPVLISETKNVTLMPHEDRISRLSPQRPQQICVLGENEHLGCMEVILGLDTLLETAVARSTVTLLKLRRQQFDRIFKRRYAVQTLETIKQYLVQRLCLYIYQCPPNDSAFLKFLNIRLGDAARLKSIKKSTYDEDKVFSGAVSADGKQRSAQQTELLKRLHMPVGAGLTGPSEDDKEVALIDLHKRLKVWSLNSQLNGSKILRLRQSHPPHSAGASVSPSTSRRK
;
A
#
# COMPACT_ATOMS: atom_id res chain seq x y z
N MET A 1 -26.89 -9.69 -15.99
CA MET A 1 -27.61 -9.10 -17.13
C MET A 1 -29.05 -8.73 -16.77
N ALA A 2 -29.95 -9.67 -16.45
CA ALA A 2 -31.37 -9.35 -16.18
C ALA A 2 -31.59 -8.28 -15.10
N MET A 3 -30.92 -8.39 -13.94
CA MET A 3 -31.05 -7.39 -12.86
C MET A 3 -30.47 -6.03 -13.23
N TYR A 4 -29.39 -5.99 -14.02
CA TYR A 4 -28.78 -4.74 -14.47
C TYR A 4 -29.74 -3.95 -15.35
N ASN A 5 -30.33 -4.60 -16.35
CA ASN A 5 -31.31 -3.97 -17.24
C ASN A 5 -32.54 -3.49 -16.45
N LYS A 6 -32.98 -4.25 -15.45
CA LYS A 6 -34.06 -3.83 -14.55
C LYS A 6 -33.72 -2.55 -13.79
N VAL A 7 -32.49 -2.43 -13.29
CA VAL A 7 -32.01 -1.22 -12.61
C VAL A 7 -32.06 -0.04 -13.58
N VAL A 8 -31.36 -0.13 -14.71
CA VAL A 8 -31.28 0.96 -15.71
C VAL A 8 -32.66 1.39 -16.18
N ASN A 9 -33.55 0.43 -16.47
CA ASN A 9 -34.92 0.71 -16.89
C ASN A 9 -35.76 1.43 -15.82
N LEU A 10 -35.48 1.22 -14.53
CA LEU A 10 -36.18 1.93 -13.46
C LEU A 10 -35.62 3.33 -13.25
N ILE A 11 -34.29 3.46 -13.12
CA ILE A 11 -33.63 4.75 -12.84
C ILE A 11 -33.61 5.71 -14.03
N SER A 12 -33.97 5.23 -15.22
CA SER A 12 -34.20 6.07 -16.41
C SER A 12 -35.58 6.74 -16.41
N ARG A 13 -36.55 6.24 -15.62
CA ARG A 13 -37.90 6.84 -15.54
C ARG A 13 -37.90 8.07 -14.65
N PRO A 14 -38.81 9.05 -14.82
CA PRO A 14 -39.00 10.14 -13.87
C PRO A 14 -39.25 9.62 -12.43
N PRO A 15 -38.75 10.29 -11.37
CA PRO A 15 -38.94 9.88 -9.97
C PRO A 15 -40.41 9.63 -9.58
N GLN A 16 -41.34 10.37 -10.18
CA GLN A 16 -42.78 10.28 -9.92
C GLN A 16 -43.40 8.95 -10.41
N GLU A 17 -42.76 8.29 -11.37
CA GLU A 17 -43.21 7.03 -11.98
C GLU A 17 -42.60 5.79 -11.31
N ARG A 18 -41.70 5.98 -10.33
CA ARG A 18 -41.01 4.87 -9.64
C ARG A 18 -41.76 4.50 -8.38
N THR A 19 -42.35 3.31 -8.35
CA THR A 19 -43.08 2.83 -7.15
C THR A 19 -42.13 2.49 -6.01
N THR A 20 -42.60 2.57 -4.76
CA THR A 20 -41.81 2.16 -3.59
C THR A 20 -41.33 0.71 -3.72
N LEU A 21 -42.21 -0.20 -4.14
CA LEU A 21 -41.90 -1.61 -4.27
C LEU A 21 -40.77 -1.86 -5.27
N GLU A 22 -40.84 -1.24 -6.46
CA GLU A 22 -39.77 -1.35 -7.47
C GLU A 22 -38.43 -0.82 -6.95
N CYS A 23 -38.44 0.28 -6.18
CA CYS A 23 -37.22 0.83 -5.61
C CYS A 23 -36.60 -0.12 -4.57
N GLN A 24 -37.43 -0.70 -3.71
CA GLN A 24 -36.99 -1.64 -2.66
C GLN A 24 -36.34 -2.89 -3.25
N GLU A 25 -36.89 -3.43 -4.33
CA GLU A 25 -36.33 -4.60 -5.02
C GLU A 25 -34.88 -4.39 -5.51
N LEU A 26 -34.45 -3.16 -5.72
CA LEU A 26 -33.09 -2.84 -6.20
C LEU A 26 -32.10 -2.52 -5.08
N VAL A 27 -32.54 -2.40 -3.82
CA VAL A 27 -31.69 -1.96 -2.71
C VAL A 27 -30.51 -2.91 -2.48
N ASP A 28 -30.77 -4.22 -2.43
CA ASP A 28 -29.71 -5.20 -2.19
C ASP A 28 -28.69 -5.24 -3.33
N TRP A 29 -29.17 -5.05 -4.56
CA TRP A 29 -28.29 -4.92 -5.72
C TRP A 29 -27.39 -3.69 -5.59
N LEU A 30 -27.94 -2.54 -5.15
CA LEU A 30 -27.19 -1.31 -4.98
C LEU A 30 -26.17 -1.41 -3.83
N LYS A 31 -26.53 -2.07 -2.71
CA LYS A 31 -25.61 -2.38 -1.60
C LYS A 31 -24.41 -3.22 -2.04
N ALA A 32 -24.64 -4.21 -2.90
CA ALA A 32 -23.58 -5.07 -3.41
C ALA A 32 -22.61 -4.34 -4.36
N ARG A 33 -23.01 -3.19 -4.92
CA ARG A 33 -22.24 -2.44 -5.92
C ARG A 33 -21.29 -1.40 -5.33
N SER A 34 -21.62 -0.80 -4.19
CA SER A 34 -20.78 0.22 -3.56
C SER A 34 -20.63 -0.02 -2.07
N ARG A 35 -19.39 0.06 -1.58
CA ARG A 35 -19.09 0.02 -0.14
C ARG A 35 -19.78 1.16 0.62
N LEU A 36 -19.92 2.32 -0.02
CA LEU A 36 -20.64 3.46 0.57
C LEU A 36 -22.09 3.06 0.88
N PHE A 37 -22.72 2.29 -0.01
CA PHE A 37 -24.12 1.88 0.12
C PHE A 37 -24.33 0.68 1.03
N ALA A 38 -23.33 -0.20 1.15
CA ALA A 38 -23.39 -1.35 2.06
C ALA A 38 -23.68 -0.95 3.51
N THR A 39 -23.24 0.23 3.95
CA THR A 39 -23.44 0.74 5.31
C THR A 39 -24.72 1.55 5.50
N LEU A 40 -25.44 1.92 4.44
CA LEU A 40 -26.62 2.76 4.52
C LEU A 40 -27.88 1.97 4.90
N LYS A 41 -28.79 2.67 5.59
CA LYS A 41 -30.12 2.16 5.92
C LYS A 41 -30.93 1.95 4.64
N TYR A 42 -31.86 0.99 4.71
CA TYR A 42 -32.67 0.58 3.57
C TYR A 42 -33.54 1.72 3.02
N ASP A 43 -34.11 2.56 3.90
CA ASP A 43 -34.94 3.70 3.50
C ASP A 43 -34.14 4.77 2.75
N ILE A 44 -32.90 5.04 3.18
CA ILE A 44 -32.00 5.99 2.52
C ILE A 44 -31.69 5.51 1.10
N LEU A 45 -31.40 4.22 0.92
CA LEU A 45 -31.14 3.66 -0.40
C LEU A 45 -32.38 3.67 -1.29
N THR A 46 -33.57 3.44 -0.72
CA THR A 46 -34.84 3.56 -1.44
C THR A 46 -35.06 4.99 -1.92
N GLU A 47 -34.76 6.00 -1.08
CA GLU A 47 -34.82 7.42 -1.46
C GLU A 47 -33.82 7.74 -2.58
N ILE A 48 -32.58 7.25 -2.49
CA ILE A 48 -31.58 7.40 -3.55
C ILE A 48 -32.08 6.79 -4.87
N ILE A 49 -32.58 5.55 -4.85
CA ILE A 49 -33.07 4.87 -6.04
C ILE A 49 -34.27 5.61 -6.65
N ARG A 50 -35.14 6.19 -5.82
CA ARG A 50 -36.28 6.98 -6.30
C ARG A 50 -35.86 8.27 -7.01
N HIS A 51 -34.85 8.97 -6.50
CA HIS A 51 -34.55 10.34 -6.94
C HIS A 51 -33.25 10.48 -7.77
N CYS A 52 -32.42 9.44 -7.86
CA CYS A 52 -31.24 9.45 -8.72
C CYS A 52 -31.60 9.54 -10.21
N LYS A 53 -30.65 10.01 -11.02
CA LYS A 53 -30.78 10.04 -12.48
C LYS A 53 -29.82 9.05 -13.12
N PHE A 54 -30.21 8.58 -14.30
CA PHE A 54 -29.37 7.78 -15.16
C PHE A 54 -28.76 8.64 -16.26
N GLU A 55 -27.45 8.52 -16.48
CA GLU A 55 -26.74 9.22 -17.55
C GLU A 55 -25.80 8.25 -18.27
N CYS A 56 -25.77 8.31 -19.60
CA CYS A 56 -24.77 7.63 -20.43
C CYS A 56 -23.69 8.62 -20.86
N ARG A 57 -22.45 8.16 -20.93
CA ARG A 57 -21.30 8.93 -21.44
C ARG A 57 -20.51 8.08 -22.42
N GLU A 58 -20.09 8.69 -23.50
CA GLU A 58 -19.28 8.04 -24.53
C GLU A 58 -17.79 8.11 -24.17
N PRO A 59 -16.96 7.22 -24.74
CA PRO A 59 -15.51 7.31 -24.58
C PRO A 59 -14.99 8.72 -24.89
N ASP A 60 -14.02 9.18 -24.10
CA ASP A 60 -13.42 10.53 -24.13
C ASP A 60 -14.31 11.69 -23.63
N ASP A 61 -15.54 11.44 -23.18
CA ASP A 61 -16.33 12.45 -22.49
C ASP A 61 -15.65 12.88 -21.17
N ILE A 62 -15.49 14.20 -20.96
CA ILE A 62 -15.07 14.76 -19.68
C ILE A 62 -16.31 14.95 -18.79
N ILE A 63 -16.43 14.13 -17.76
CA ILE A 63 -17.57 14.11 -16.82
C ILE A 63 -17.41 15.19 -15.74
N ILE A 64 -16.18 15.39 -15.28
CA ILE A 64 -15.80 16.40 -14.29
C ILE A 64 -14.54 17.12 -14.78
N LYS A 65 -14.50 18.44 -14.63
CA LYS A 65 -13.33 19.28 -14.90
C LYS A 65 -12.75 19.79 -13.58
N GLN A 66 -11.46 19.56 -13.36
CA GLN A 66 -10.77 20.12 -12.20
C GLN A 66 -10.91 21.66 -12.17
N GLY A 67 -11.21 22.21 -11.01
CA GLY A 67 -11.39 23.65 -10.80
C GLY A 67 -12.82 24.15 -10.99
N GLU A 68 -13.73 23.37 -11.59
CA GLU A 68 -15.14 23.77 -11.69
C GLU A 68 -15.88 23.62 -10.35
N ARG A 69 -17.03 24.28 -10.23
CA ARG A 69 -17.96 24.05 -9.12
C ARG A 69 -18.79 22.80 -9.39
N GLY A 70 -18.79 21.88 -8.44
CA GLY A 70 -19.51 20.62 -8.53
C GLY A 70 -20.72 20.54 -7.61
N ASP A 71 -21.82 20.01 -8.10
CA ASP A 71 -23.07 19.81 -7.36
C ASP A 71 -23.65 18.39 -7.50
N THR A 72 -22.91 17.50 -8.15
CA THR A 72 -23.38 16.16 -8.48
C THR A 72 -22.37 15.09 -8.03
N LEU A 73 -22.87 14.01 -7.44
CA LEU A 73 -22.14 12.79 -7.15
C LEU A 73 -22.43 11.77 -8.26
N TYR A 74 -21.41 11.03 -8.68
CA TYR A 74 -21.52 10.04 -9.75
C TYR A 74 -21.13 8.66 -9.23
N ILE A 75 -21.81 7.64 -9.76
CA ILE A 75 -21.52 6.24 -9.47
C ILE A 75 -21.52 5.48 -10.79
N ALA A 76 -20.37 4.93 -11.16
CA ALA A 76 -20.25 4.11 -12.34
C ALA A 76 -20.95 2.75 -12.13
N LEU A 77 -22.02 2.52 -12.89
CA LEU A 77 -22.76 1.25 -12.93
C LEU A 77 -22.07 0.24 -13.86
N GLN A 78 -21.53 0.73 -14.97
CA GLN A 78 -20.77 -0.02 -15.96
C GLN A 78 -19.75 0.91 -16.64
N GLY A 79 -18.60 0.34 -17.03
CA GLY A 79 -17.53 1.02 -17.75
C GLY A 79 -16.38 1.51 -16.85
N ASP A 80 -15.36 2.07 -17.50
CA ASP A 80 -14.11 2.51 -16.89
C ASP A 80 -13.94 4.03 -16.96
N ILE A 81 -13.38 4.60 -15.89
CA ILE A 81 -13.00 6.02 -15.82
C ILE A 81 -11.49 6.18 -15.69
N GLY A 82 -11.00 7.34 -16.13
CA GLY A 82 -9.68 7.86 -15.81
C GLY A 82 -9.80 9.14 -14.99
N ILE A 83 -9.10 9.22 -13.85
CA ILE A 83 -9.03 10.41 -13.01
C ILE A 83 -7.67 11.08 -13.21
N TYR A 84 -7.69 12.34 -13.61
CA TYR A 84 -6.50 13.14 -13.89
C TYR A 84 -6.41 14.30 -12.91
N VAL A 85 -5.20 14.55 -12.40
CA VAL A 85 -4.94 15.66 -11.47
C VAL A 85 -3.80 16.50 -12.00
N SER A 86 -4.12 17.76 -12.28
CA SER A 86 -3.14 18.81 -12.52
C SER A 86 -2.54 19.29 -11.20
N GLN A 87 -1.22 19.38 -11.17
CA GLN A 87 -0.47 19.82 -10.01
C GLN A 87 0.00 21.26 -10.20
N LYS A 88 0.10 21.97 -9.09
CA LYS A 88 0.61 23.33 -9.06
C LYS A 88 2.14 23.28 -9.10
N GLU A 89 2.72 23.58 -10.26
CA GLU A 89 4.17 23.63 -10.44
C GLU A 89 4.71 25.03 -10.13
N THR A 90 4.46 25.56 -8.93
CA THR A 90 5.14 26.72 -8.31
C THR A 90 4.38 27.21 -7.07
N PHE A 91 5.08 27.76 -6.08
CA PHE A 91 4.51 28.23 -4.81
C PHE A 91 3.85 29.63 -4.91
N THR A 92 3.78 30.24 -6.09
CA THR A 92 3.51 31.68 -6.24
C THR A 92 2.10 32.06 -6.68
N ASP A 93 1.32 31.16 -7.29
CA ASP A 93 -0.06 31.48 -7.69
C ASP A 93 -1.05 31.31 -6.53
N SER A 94 -2.16 32.05 -6.52
CA SER A 94 -3.29 31.76 -5.61
C SER A 94 -3.99 30.47 -6.04
N ASP A 95 -4.66 29.77 -5.11
CA ASP A 95 -5.41 28.56 -5.44
C ASP A 95 -6.59 28.85 -6.38
N GLU A 96 -7.20 30.03 -6.28
CA GLU A 96 -8.24 30.50 -7.21
C GLU A 96 -7.73 30.62 -8.64
N LYS A 97 -6.58 31.28 -8.84
CA LYS A 97 -5.99 31.45 -10.17
C LYS A 97 -5.59 30.10 -10.77
N PHE A 98 -4.95 29.25 -9.97
CA PHE A 98 -4.60 27.90 -10.40
C PHE A 98 -5.84 27.08 -10.83
N ASN A 99 -6.91 27.12 -10.05
CA ASN A 99 -8.15 26.41 -10.39
C ASN A 99 -8.79 26.97 -11.67
N ALA A 100 -8.76 28.29 -11.88
CA ALA A 100 -9.27 28.92 -13.10
C ALA A 100 -8.47 28.52 -14.34
N ASP A 101 -7.14 28.53 -14.27
CA ASP A 101 -6.25 28.14 -15.37
C ASP A 101 -6.44 26.66 -15.75
N VAL A 102 -6.52 25.77 -14.76
CA VAL A 102 -6.77 24.34 -14.98
C VAL A 102 -8.15 24.10 -15.59
N LEU A 103 -9.18 24.80 -15.12
CA LEU A 103 -10.53 24.70 -15.67
C LEU A 103 -10.59 25.16 -17.13
N LEU A 104 -9.87 26.24 -17.47
CA LEU A 104 -9.77 26.73 -18.84
C LEU A 104 -9.14 25.70 -19.77
N ILE A 105 -8.03 25.07 -19.33
CA ILE A 105 -7.36 24.00 -20.10
C ILE A 105 -8.31 22.82 -20.31
N ALA A 106 -8.97 22.34 -19.26
CA ALA A 106 -9.90 21.21 -19.35
C ALA A 106 -11.11 21.53 -20.24
N THR A 107 -11.59 22.77 -20.24
CA THR A 107 -12.71 23.20 -21.09
C THR A 107 -12.31 23.22 -22.56
N LYS A 108 -11.14 23.77 -22.90
CA LYS A 108 -10.60 23.72 -24.26
C LYS A 108 -10.37 22.28 -24.74
N ALA A 109 -9.93 21.40 -23.85
CA ALA A 109 -9.73 19.99 -24.17
C ALA A 109 -11.06 19.26 -24.46
N ALA A 110 -12.15 19.61 -23.74
CA ALA A 110 -13.48 19.03 -23.97
C ALA A 110 -14.11 19.45 -25.31
N GLU A 111 -13.76 20.63 -25.83
CA GLU A 111 -14.27 21.16 -27.10
C GLU A 111 -13.47 20.66 -28.32
N ALA A 112 -12.32 20.03 -28.09
CA ALA A 112 -11.48 19.51 -29.15
C ALA A 112 -12.13 18.28 -29.82
N LYS A 113 -11.92 18.11 -31.13
CA LYS A 113 -12.39 16.93 -31.87
C LYS A 113 -11.84 15.60 -31.32
N HIS A 114 -10.64 15.65 -30.77
CA HIS A 114 -9.98 14.51 -30.13
C HIS A 114 -9.40 14.98 -28.79
N LEU A 115 -9.71 14.25 -27.72
CA LEU A 115 -9.25 14.59 -26.38
C LEU A 115 -7.77 14.21 -26.22
N ASP A 116 -6.90 15.21 -26.14
CA ASP A 116 -5.55 15.02 -25.61
C ASP A 116 -5.61 14.96 -24.08
N ARG A 117 -5.55 13.74 -23.52
CA ARG A 117 -5.64 13.53 -22.07
C ARG A 117 -4.41 14.02 -21.31
N SER A 118 -3.28 14.24 -21.98
CA SER A 118 -2.03 14.66 -21.34
C SER A 118 -2.14 16.05 -20.70
N VAL A 119 -3.01 16.91 -21.24
CA VAL A 119 -3.22 18.28 -20.76
C VAL A 119 -4.03 18.33 -19.46
N LEU A 120 -4.73 17.25 -19.10
CA LEU A 120 -5.53 17.17 -17.87
C LEU A 120 -4.69 16.90 -16.61
N GLY A 121 -3.40 16.59 -16.81
CA GLY A 121 -2.44 16.31 -15.75
C GLY A 121 -2.11 14.83 -15.62
N THR A 122 -1.68 14.42 -14.44
CA THR A 122 -1.25 13.03 -14.20
C THR A 122 -2.46 12.13 -13.96
N LEU A 123 -2.53 10.98 -14.64
CA LEU A 123 -3.49 9.92 -14.33
C LEU A 123 -3.22 9.38 -12.91
N VAL A 124 -4.16 9.59 -11.99
CA VAL A 124 -4.06 9.17 -10.59
C VAL A 124 -4.85 7.89 -10.29
N PHE A 125 -5.79 7.54 -11.16
CA PHE A 125 -6.61 6.34 -11.08
C PHE A 125 -7.15 5.98 -12.47
N GLY A 126 -7.15 4.69 -12.80
CA GLY A 126 -7.87 4.14 -13.95
C GLY A 126 -8.54 2.82 -13.58
N GLY A 127 -9.82 2.66 -13.95
CA GLY A 127 -10.55 1.41 -13.77
C GLY A 127 -12.05 1.57 -13.58
N SER A 128 -12.72 0.47 -13.30
CA SER A 128 -14.19 0.37 -13.19
C SER A 128 -14.73 0.70 -11.80
N CYS A 129 -16.04 0.93 -11.73
CA CYS A 129 -16.87 0.84 -10.52
C CYS A 129 -16.38 1.70 -9.34
N LEU A 130 -16.37 3.01 -9.53
CA LEU A 130 -16.04 3.98 -8.49
C LEU A 130 -17.20 4.96 -8.27
N THR A 131 -17.43 5.32 -7.01
CA THR A 131 -18.16 6.54 -6.63
C THR A 131 -17.19 7.71 -6.67
N PHE A 132 -17.55 8.81 -7.33
CA PHE A 132 -16.68 9.97 -7.47
C PHE A 132 -17.46 11.29 -7.50
N GLY A 133 -16.79 12.38 -7.10
CA GLY A 133 -17.36 13.73 -7.04
C GLY A 133 -17.88 14.12 -5.65
N GLU A 134 -17.76 13.24 -4.67
CA GLU A 134 -18.18 13.43 -3.28
C GLU A 134 -17.42 14.55 -2.57
N VAL A 135 -16.13 14.74 -2.89
CA VAL A 135 -15.26 15.71 -2.21
C VAL A 135 -15.81 17.14 -2.35
N ALA A 136 -16.23 17.53 -3.56
CA ALA A 136 -16.78 18.86 -3.83
C ALA A 136 -18.18 19.08 -3.23
N LEU A 137 -18.84 18.02 -2.76
CA LEU A 137 -20.12 18.14 -2.08
C LEU A 137 -19.96 18.27 -0.56
N VAL A 138 -18.79 17.88 -0.03
CA VAL A 138 -18.45 18.01 1.39
C VAL A 138 -17.70 19.31 1.68
N GLU A 139 -16.81 19.73 0.77
CA GLU A 139 -16.04 20.96 0.92
C GLU A 139 -16.91 22.21 0.69
N GLN A 140 -16.63 23.28 1.45
CA GLN A 140 -17.43 24.51 1.42
C GLN A 140 -17.34 25.27 0.09
N ASP A 141 -16.18 25.25 -0.56
CA ASP A 141 -15.93 25.96 -1.82
C ASP A 141 -16.58 25.28 -3.04
N CYS A 142 -16.98 24.03 -2.86
CA CYS A 142 -17.59 23.17 -3.87
C CYS A 142 -16.71 22.93 -5.10
N ILE A 143 -15.39 23.04 -4.98
CA ILE A 143 -14.47 22.95 -6.12
C ILE A 143 -14.07 21.50 -6.42
N ARG A 144 -14.14 21.11 -7.69
CA ARG A 144 -13.69 19.80 -8.18
C ARG A 144 -12.17 19.71 -8.13
N THR A 145 -11.67 18.68 -7.45
CA THR A 145 -10.23 18.49 -7.18
C THR A 145 -9.48 17.73 -8.27
N ALA A 146 -10.20 17.15 -9.23
CA ALA A 146 -9.65 16.33 -10.31
C ALA A 146 -10.58 16.37 -11.53
N SER A 147 -10.04 16.09 -12.71
CA SER A 147 -10.83 15.84 -13.92
C SER A 147 -11.13 14.35 -14.05
N VAL A 148 -12.34 14.00 -14.48
CA VAL A 148 -12.76 12.60 -14.68
C VAL A 148 -13.20 12.42 -16.12
N VAL A 149 -12.63 11.41 -16.79
CA VAL A 149 -12.84 11.13 -18.20
C VAL A 149 -13.36 9.71 -18.38
N ALA A 150 -14.29 9.52 -19.32
CA ALA A 150 -14.74 8.22 -19.77
C ALA A 150 -13.65 7.49 -20.56
N ASN A 151 -13.16 6.35 -20.04
CA ASN A 151 -12.24 5.50 -20.81
C ASN A 151 -12.99 4.59 -21.78
N THR A 152 -14.19 4.18 -21.40
CA THR A 152 -15.12 3.39 -22.20
C THR A 152 -16.50 4.04 -22.17
N HIS A 153 -17.46 3.47 -22.89
CA HIS A 153 -18.87 3.79 -22.65
C HIS A 153 -19.19 3.57 -21.16
N LEU A 154 -19.86 4.55 -20.57
CA LEU A 154 -20.15 4.62 -19.14
C LEU A 154 -21.63 4.81 -18.89
N ASP A 155 -22.16 3.96 -18.02
CA ASP A 155 -23.48 4.11 -17.44
C ASP A 155 -23.33 4.64 -16.02
N LEU A 156 -23.90 5.81 -15.75
CA LEU A 156 -23.76 6.54 -14.50
C LEU A 156 -25.10 6.65 -13.78
N LEU A 157 -25.07 6.41 -12.48
CA LEU A 157 -26.10 6.88 -11.55
C LEU A 157 -25.62 8.21 -10.96
N THR A 158 -26.41 9.26 -11.13
CA THR A 158 -26.10 10.60 -10.63
C THR A 158 -27.04 11.00 -9.50
N ILE A 159 -26.45 11.65 -8.48
CA ILE A 159 -27.12 12.12 -7.26
C ILE A 159 -26.82 13.61 -7.16
N ASP A 160 -27.86 14.45 -7.24
CA ASP A 160 -27.72 15.89 -7.08
C ASP A 160 -27.40 16.28 -5.63
N ARG A 161 -27.00 17.54 -5.43
CA ARG A 161 -26.59 18.10 -4.13
C ARG A 161 -27.67 17.96 -3.06
N ASP A 162 -28.93 18.17 -3.41
CA ASP A 162 -30.02 18.12 -2.44
C ASP A 162 -30.26 16.69 -1.94
N LEU A 163 -30.28 15.72 -2.86
CA LEU A 163 -30.36 14.31 -2.52
C LEU A 163 -29.11 13.85 -1.76
N PHE A 164 -27.92 14.30 -2.17
CA PHE A 164 -26.67 14.02 -1.44
C PHE A 164 -26.72 14.54 0.00
N ASN A 165 -27.17 15.79 0.20
CA ASN A 165 -27.24 16.41 1.52
C ASN A 165 -28.19 15.65 2.46
N ARG A 166 -29.34 15.20 1.95
CA ARG A 166 -30.30 14.44 2.74
C ARG A 166 -29.85 13.00 3.03
N CYS A 167 -29.20 12.33 2.06
CA CYS A 167 -28.96 10.89 2.13
C CYS A 167 -27.52 10.48 2.47
N LEU A 168 -26.51 11.28 2.06
CA LEU A 168 -25.11 10.84 2.02
C LEU A 168 -24.14 11.78 2.76
N HIS A 169 -24.42 13.08 2.82
CA HIS A 169 -23.48 14.08 3.35
C HIS A 169 -22.97 13.71 4.75
N GLY A 170 -23.86 13.33 5.67
CA GLY A 170 -23.45 12.96 7.04
C GLY A 170 -22.40 11.84 7.07
N VAL A 171 -22.64 10.75 6.33
CA VAL A 171 -21.75 9.58 6.31
C VAL A 171 -20.43 9.89 5.61
N VAL A 172 -20.47 10.58 4.46
CA VAL A 172 -19.26 10.92 3.69
C VAL A 172 -18.41 11.96 4.44
N ALA A 173 -19.04 13.00 5.00
CA ALA A 173 -18.32 14.03 5.75
C ALA A 173 -17.70 13.48 7.03
N GLU A 174 -18.39 12.56 7.73
CA GLU A 174 -17.85 11.89 8.92
C GLU A 174 -16.62 11.03 8.55
N ASP A 175 -16.69 10.25 7.47
CA ASP A 175 -15.55 9.45 7.00
C ASP A 175 -14.36 10.32 6.57
N MET A 176 -14.61 11.39 5.80
CA MET A 176 -13.56 12.34 5.41
C MET A 176 -12.93 13.05 6.61
N LYS A 177 -13.74 13.42 7.61
CA LYS A 177 -13.25 14.03 8.85
C LYS A 177 -12.41 13.03 9.65
N ALA A 178 -12.87 11.80 9.83
CA ALA A 178 -12.14 10.76 10.55
C ALA A 178 -10.77 10.47 9.91
N LYS A 179 -10.71 10.38 8.57
CA LYS A 179 -9.45 10.28 7.81
C LYS A 179 -8.55 11.47 8.03
N SER A 180 -9.09 12.69 7.90
CA SER A 180 -8.31 13.93 8.08
C SER A 180 -7.73 14.02 9.48
N ASP A 181 -8.54 13.74 10.49
CA ASP A 181 -8.14 13.71 11.89
C ASP A 181 -7.00 12.72 12.15
N PHE A 182 -7.06 11.52 11.58
CA PHE A 182 -5.97 10.54 11.70
C PHE A 182 -4.68 11.06 11.07
N ILE A 183 -4.76 11.62 9.85
CA ILE A 183 -3.59 12.15 9.14
C ILE A 183 -2.99 13.35 9.87
N GLU A 184 -3.80 14.23 10.47
CA GLU A 184 -3.31 15.40 11.21
C GLU A 184 -2.64 15.02 12.54
N ARG A 185 -3.13 13.98 13.22
CA ARG A 185 -2.58 13.50 14.50
C ARG A 185 -1.34 12.62 14.32
N ASN A 186 -1.25 11.88 13.22
CA ASN A 186 -0.17 10.92 13.01
C ASN A 186 1.16 11.63 12.68
N VAL A 187 2.18 11.34 13.50
CA VAL A 187 3.51 11.98 13.44
C VAL A 187 4.17 11.81 12.07
N MET A 188 3.90 10.71 11.35
CA MET A 188 4.52 10.43 10.06
C MET A 188 4.11 11.43 8.98
N PHE A 189 2.96 12.11 9.11
CA PHE A 189 2.46 13.07 8.12
C PHE A 189 2.58 14.53 8.57
N ARG A 190 3.17 14.80 9.74
CA ARG A 190 3.21 16.14 10.34
C ARG A 190 3.82 17.21 9.42
N THR A 191 4.85 16.84 8.66
CA THR A 191 5.59 17.75 7.77
C THR A 191 4.98 17.87 6.36
N TRP A 192 3.87 17.17 6.09
CA TRP A 192 3.21 17.26 4.80
C TRP A 192 2.45 18.58 4.68
N PRO A 193 2.53 19.28 3.53
CA PRO A 193 1.70 20.46 3.34
C PRO A 193 0.21 20.08 3.20
N GLY A 194 -0.68 21.00 3.57
CA GLY A 194 -2.12 20.71 3.72
C GLY A 194 -2.77 20.15 2.46
N ARG A 195 -2.40 20.64 1.28
CA ARG A 195 -2.89 20.12 -0.01
C ARG A 195 -2.53 18.64 -0.23
N GLN A 196 -1.34 18.23 0.18
CA GLN A 196 -0.86 16.85 0.06
C GLN A 196 -1.53 15.95 1.08
N LYS A 197 -1.78 16.44 2.30
CA LYS A 197 -2.60 15.73 3.30
C LYS A 197 -4.02 15.51 2.77
N LYS A 198 -4.67 16.55 2.21
CA LYS A 198 -5.97 16.42 1.56
C LYS A 198 -5.95 15.38 0.43
N GLN A 199 -4.92 15.40 -0.43
CA GLN A 199 -4.78 14.41 -1.50
C GLN A 199 -4.61 12.98 -0.96
N LEU A 200 -3.90 12.80 0.15
CA LEU A 200 -3.79 11.51 0.83
C LEU A 200 -5.14 11.07 1.38
N VAL A 201 -5.86 11.93 2.11
CA VAL A 201 -7.20 11.68 2.65
C VAL A 201 -8.17 11.19 1.55
N ILE A 202 -8.20 11.88 0.41
CA ILE A 202 -9.05 11.51 -0.73
C ILE A 202 -8.66 10.15 -1.32
N SER A 203 -7.38 9.78 -1.25
CA SER A 203 -6.90 8.51 -1.80
C SER A 203 -7.13 7.31 -0.85
N LEU A 204 -7.46 7.55 0.42
CA LEU A 204 -7.65 6.51 1.43
C LEU A 204 -9.09 6.00 1.44
N SER A 205 -9.25 4.69 1.64
CA SER A 205 -10.56 4.07 1.90
C SER A 205 -10.59 3.45 3.29
N THR A 206 -11.63 3.74 4.06
CA THR A 206 -11.83 3.16 5.40
C THR A 206 -12.35 1.73 5.30
N GLU A 207 -11.86 0.86 6.17
CA GLU A 207 -12.44 -0.46 6.43
C GLU A 207 -12.52 -0.71 7.94
N LYS A 208 -13.66 -1.25 8.36
CA LYS A 208 -13.85 -1.75 9.72
C LYS A 208 -13.85 -3.27 9.68
N VAL A 209 -13.10 -3.88 10.58
CA VAL A 209 -12.86 -5.32 10.65
C VAL A 209 -13.25 -5.82 12.04
N CYS A 210 -13.96 -6.95 12.11
CA CYS A 210 -14.42 -7.54 13.36
C CYS A 210 -13.34 -8.43 13.98
N TYR A 211 -13.51 -8.75 15.27
CA TYR A 211 -12.64 -9.70 15.97
C TYR A 211 -12.54 -11.04 15.21
N GLY A 212 -11.32 -11.55 15.05
CA GLY A 212 -11.02 -12.83 14.41
C GLY A 212 -10.94 -12.80 12.88
N ASP A 213 -11.36 -11.69 12.25
CA ASP A 213 -11.28 -11.56 10.79
C ASP A 213 -9.82 -11.38 10.33
N LYS A 214 -9.51 -11.95 9.17
CA LYS A 214 -8.20 -11.80 8.52
C LYS A 214 -8.18 -10.52 7.71
N ILE A 215 -7.25 -9.62 8.05
CA ILE A 215 -7.05 -8.34 7.37
C ILE A 215 -6.20 -8.55 6.11
N ILE A 216 -5.09 -9.27 6.25
CA ILE A 216 -4.21 -9.72 5.16
C ILE A 216 -3.81 -11.17 5.41
N LYS A 217 -3.50 -11.89 4.34
CA LYS A 217 -3.02 -13.28 4.41
C LYS A 217 -1.71 -13.43 3.64
N GLN A 218 -0.74 -14.09 4.27
CA GLN A 218 0.53 -14.42 3.64
C GLN A 218 0.30 -15.13 2.29
N GLY A 219 1.09 -14.75 1.29
CA GLY A 219 1.03 -15.30 -0.07
C GLY A 219 -0.03 -14.66 -0.97
N GLN A 220 -0.95 -13.84 -0.46
CA GLN A 220 -1.85 -13.04 -1.30
C GLN A 220 -1.11 -11.87 -1.95
N GLU A 221 -1.65 -11.35 -3.06
CA GLU A 221 -1.08 -10.20 -3.77
C GLU A 221 -0.93 -8.98 -2.86
N ALA A 222 0.25 -8.35 -2.89
CA ALA A 222 0.55 -7.13 -2.15
C ALA A 222 0.13 -5.88 -2.97
N ASP A 223 -1.19 -5.68 -3.11
CA ASP A 223 -1.77 -4.59 -3.92
C ASP A 223 -2.07 -3.31 -3.12
N ARG A 224 -1.96 -3.36 -1.77
CA ARG A 224 -2.37 -2.29 -0.84
C ARG A 224 -1.47 -2.21 0.38
N VAL A 225 -1.47 -1.02 0.98
CA VAL A 225 -0.99 -0.79 2.35
C VAL A 225 -2.17 -0.41 3.25
N TYR A 226 -2.03 -0.68 4.54
CA TYR A 226 -3.04 -0.43 5.55
C TYR A 226 -2.42 0.34 6.72
N PHE A 227 -3.09 1.40 7.17
CA PHE A 227 -2.74 2.11 8.40
C PHE A 227 -3.78 1.79 9.47
N ILE A 228 -3.33 1.38 10.65
CA ILE A 228 -4.19 1.04 11.78
C ILE A 228 -4.56 2.33 12.50
N CYS A 229 -5.85 2.69 12.46
CA CYS A 229 -6.38 3.87 13.14
C CYS A 229 -6.81 3.58 14.57
N SER A 230 -7.29 2.37 14.83
CA SER A 230 -7.69 1.91 16.15
C SER A 230 -7.84 0.39 16.17
N GLY A 231 -7.74 -0.19 17.36
CA GLY A 231 -7.82 -1.63 17.57
C GLY A 231 -6.45 -2.32 17.57
N GLU A 232 -6.49 -3.64 17.67
CA GLU A 232 -5.30 -4.49 17.79
C GLU A 232 -5.30 -5.59 16.73
N VAL A 233 -4.12 -5.87 16.18
CA VAL A 233 -3.92 -6.81 15.07
C VAL A 233 -2.82 -7.80 15.42
N GLU A 234 -3.13 -9.09 15.46
CA GLU A 234 -2.16 -10.17 15.65
C GLU A 234 -1.45 -10.51 14.35
N ILE A 235 -0.12 -10.60 14.38
CA ILE A 235 0.69 -10.97 13.24
C ILE A 235 1.17 -12.42 13.36
N HIS A 236 0.96 -13.16 12.28
CA HIS A 236 1.42 -14.53 12.12
C HIS A 236 2.34 -14.68 10.91
N LEU A 237 3.41 -15.46 11.06
CA LEU A 237 4.33 -15.80 9.99
C LEU A 237 4.40 -17.31 9.76
N GLU A 238 4.65 -17.69 8.50
CA GLU A 238 4.97 -19.05 8.08
C GLU A 238 6.31 -19.05 7.32
N PRO A 239 7.47 -18.90 7.99
CA PRO A 239 8.73 -18.61 7.31
C PRO A 239 9.25 -19.72 6.40
N LYS A 240 8.83 -20.97 6.67
CA LYS A 240 9.15 -22.14 5.83
C LYS A 240 8.57 -22.02 4.42
N GLN A 241 7.55 -21.20 4.21
CA GLN A 241 6.95 -20.97 2.89
C GLN A 241 7.70 -19.91 2.08
N TYR A 242 8.63 -19.13 2.67
CA TYR A 242 9.26 -18.03 1.93
C TYR A 242 10.11 -18.47 0.73
N SER A 243 10.71 -19.67 0.79
CA SER A 243 11.49 -20.20 -0.34
C SER A 243 10.62 -20.54 -1.54
N SER A 244 9.43 -21.11 -1.33
CA SER A 244 8.46 -21.41 -2.40
C SER A 244 7.66 -20.17 -2.82
N GLN A 245 7.38 -19.27 -1.89
CA GLN A 245 6.64 -18.02 -2.13
C GLN A 245 7.48 -17.00 -2.91
N TYR A 246 8.79 -16.91 -2.63
CA TYR A 246 9.71 -15.95 -3.26
C TYR A 246 10.94 -16.64 -3.88
N PRO A 247 10.77 -17.49 -4.91
CA PRO A 247 11.88 -18.29 -5.45
C PRO A 247 13.01 -17.42 -6.03
N ARG A 248 12.67 -16.24 -6.58
CA ARG A 248 13.67 -15.27 -7.08
C ARG A 248 14.52 -14.70 -5.96
N VAL A 249 13.89 -14.16 -4.92
CA VAL A 249 14.58 -13.60 -3.76
C VAL A 249 15.38 -14.69 -3.04
N TRP A 250 14.85 -15.92 -2.97
CA TRP A 250 15.56 -17.05 -2.40
C TRP A 250 16.84 -17.41 -3.18
N SER A 251 16.78 -17.38 -4.51
CA SER A 251 17.94 -17.59 -5.38
C SER A 251 19.00 -16.50 -5.16
N GLU A 252 18.57 -15.25 -4.96
CA GLU A 252 19.48 -14.15 -4.63
C GLU A 252 20.17 -14.35 -3.27
N ILE A 253 19.48 -14.89 -2.26
CA ILE A 253 20.11 -15.24 -0.97
C ILE A 253 21.21 -16.28 -1.22
N GLN A 254 20.91 -17.33 -2.00
CA GLN A 254 21.88 -18.38 -2.32
C GLN A 254 23.10 -17.85 -3.08
N GLN A 255 22.90 -16.88 -3.96
CA GLN A 255 23.97 -16.29 -4.77
C GLN A 255 24.83 -15.30 -3.97
N PHE A 256 24.20 -14.40 -3.22
CA PHE A 256 24.89 -13.26 -2.63
C PHE A 256 25.28 -13.48 -1.16
N LEU A 257 24.46 -14.18 -0.40
CA LEU A 257 24.66 -14.41 1.04
C LEU A 257 24.32 -15.86 1.43
N PRO A 258 24.96 -16.88 0.81
CA PRO A 258 24.71 -18.30 1.11
C PRO A 258 24.95 -18.64 2.58
N VAL A 259 25.83 -17.86 3.24
CA VAL A 259 26.13 -18.01 4.67
C VAL A 259 24.87 -17.93 5.54
N LEU A 260 23.88 -17.12 5.16
CA LEU A 260 22.60 -17.01 5.88
C LEU A 260 21.79 -18.31 5.87
N ILE A 261 22.00 -19.17 4.86
CA ILE A 261 21.33 -20.48 4.71
C ILE A 261 22.19 -21.61 5.29
N SER A 262 23.52 -21.50 5.24
CA SER A 262 24.39 -22.54 5.82
C SER A 262 24.42 -22.46 7.34
N GLU A 263 24.46 -21.25 7.90
CA GLU A 263 24.42 -21.03 9.35
C GLU A 263 23.19 -21.68 10.00
N THR A 264 22.05 -21.62 9.33
CA THR A 264 20.79 -22.16 9.82
C THR A 264 20.74 -23.69 9.88
N LYS A 265 21.59 -24.40 9.14
CA LYS A 265 21.59 -25.88 9.16
C LYS A 265 22.31 -26.46 10.39
N ASN A 266 23.17 -25.69 11.04
CA ASN A 266 24.05 -26.18 12.10
C ASN A 266 23.61 -25.78 13.52
N VAL A 267 22.45 -25.13 13.68
CA VAL A 267 21.99 -24.66 14.99
C VAL A 267 21.13 -25.73 15.69
N THR A 268 21.58 -26.16 16.87
CA THR A 268 20.77 -26.97 17.77
C THR A 268 19.64 -26.12 18.37
N LEU A 269 18.39 -26.53 18.12
CA LEU A 269 17.21 -25.86 18.63
C LEU A 269 17.01 -26.17 20.12
N MET A 270 16.63 -25.16 20.90
CA MET A 270 16.18 -25.36 22.28
C MET A 270 14.81 -26.07 22.29
N PRO A 271 14.42 -26.75 23.39
CA PRO A 271 13.16 -27.50 23.43
C PRO A 271 11.92 -26.70 23.04
N HIS A 272 11.89 -25.40 23.37
CA HIS A 272 10.79 -24.51 22.97
C HIS A 272 10.85 -24.12 21.48
N GLU A 273 12.04 -23.90 20.90
CA GLU A 273 12.24 -23.56 19.48
C GLU A 273 11.93 -24.77 18.59
N ASP A 274 12.34 -25.96 19.04
CA ASP A 274 12.06 -27.24 18.42
C ASP A 274 10.55 -27.55 18.46
N ARG A 275 9.88 -27.27 19.60
CA ARG A 275 8.41 -27.34 19.70
C ARG A 275 7.73 -26.40 18.69
N ILE A 276 8.17 -25.13 18.60
CA ILE A 276 7.62 -24.17 17.64
C ILE A 276 7.83 -24.66 16.20
N SER A 277 9.04 -25.13 15.87
CA SER A 277 9.35 -25.64 14.53
C SER A 277 8.50 -26.86 14.15
N ARG A 278 8.25 -27.78 15.09
CA ARG A 278 7.37 -28.94 14.85
C ARG A 278 5.90 -28.57 14.66
N LEU A 279 5.41 -27.57 15.40
CA LEU A 279 4.01 -27.15 15.34
C LEU A 279 3.72 -26.17 14.19
N SER A 280 4.76 -25.56 13.61
CA SER A 280 4.62 -24.56 12.54
C SER A 280 3.78 -25.01 11.33
N PRO A 281 3.78 -26.30 10.88
CA PRO A 281 2.94 -26.73 9.76
C PRO A 281 1.44 -26.75 10.10
N GLN A 282 1.09 -26.81 11.38
CA GLN A 282 -0.30 -26.90 11.86
C GLN A 282 -0.80 -25.58 12.46
N ARG A 283 0.11 -24.70 12.90
CA ARG A 283 -0.23 -23.42 13.52
C ARG A 283 0.76 -22.33 13.09
N PRO A 284 0.30 -21.31 12.33
CA PRO A 284 1.11 -20.14 12.02
C PRO A 284 1.69 -19.50 13.28
N GLN A 285 2.95 -19.12 13.24
CA GLN A 285 3.64 -18.59 14.42
C GLN A 285 3.13 -17.18 14.72
N GLN A 286 2.50 -16.97 15.88
CA GLN A 286 2.21 -15.63 16.39
C GLN A 286 3.51 -14.92 16.75
N ILE A 287 3.70 -13.71 16.23
CA ILE A 287 4.92 -12.92 16.43
C ILE A 287 4.67 -11.71 17.33
N CYS A 288 3.73 -10.86 16.96
CA CYS A 288 3.48 -9.62 17.68
C CYS A 288 2.04 -9.18 17.53
N VAL A 289 1.66 -8.19 18.32
CA VAL A 289 0.41 -7.45 18.16
C VAL A 289 0.77 -6.05 17.70
N LEU A 290 0.09 -5.59 16.66
CA LEU A 290 0.17 -4.23 16.17
C LEU A 290 -1.06 -3.43 16.60
N GLY A 291 -0.88 -2.13 16.81
CA GLY A 291 -1.91 -1.19 17.25
C GLY A 291 -1.96 0.10 16.44
N GLU A 292 -2.56 1.13 17.03
CA GLU A 292 -2.74 2.44 16.39
C GLU A 292 -1.40 3.03 15.90
N ASN A 293 -1.44 3.67 14.73
CA ASN A 293 -0.31 4.28 14.02
C ASN A 293 0.69 3.30 13.39
N GLU A 294 0.46 1.99 13.50
CA GLU A 294 1.25 0.98 12.79
C GLU A 294 0.60 0.59 11.46
N HIS A 295 1.34 -0.13 10.62
CA HIS A 295 0.94 -0.37 9.24
C HIS A 295 1.21 -1.79 8.75
N LEU A 296 0.40 -2.24 7.79
CA LEU A 296 0.49 -3.54 7.11
C LEU A 296 0.73 -3.34 5.62
N GLY A 297 1.37 -4.29 4.94
CA GLY A 297 1.64 -4.24 3.49
C GLY A 297 2.76 -3.27 3.08
N CYS A 298 3.17 -2.34 3.95
CA CYS A 298 4.26 -1.39 3.64
C CYS A 298 5.59 -2.10 3.40
N MET A 299 5.86 -3.24 4.05
CA MET A 299 7.10 -3.99 3.88
C MET A 299 7.27 -4.45 2.44
N GLU A 300 6.21 -5.06 1.90
CA GLU A 300 6.15 -5.60 0.55
C GLU A 300 6.21 -4.50 -0.48
N VAL A 301 5.41 -3.44 -0.29
CA VAL A 301 5.39 -2.31 -1.23
C VAL A 301 6.74 -1.62 -1.30
N ILE A 302 7.42 -1.40 -0.16
CA ILE A 302 8.75 -0.79 -0.12
C ILE A 302 9.80 -1.72 -0.73
N LEU A 303 9.83 -3.00 -0.35
CA LEU A 303 10.81 -3.98 -0.84
C LEU A 303 10.52 -4.48 -2.26
N GLY A 304 9.39 -4.10 -2.85
CA GLY A 304 8.96 -4.53 -4.17
C GLY A 304 8.56 -6.00 -4.24
N LEU A 305 8.05 -6.56 -3.15
CA LEU A 305 7.53 -7.93 -3.11
C LEU A 305 6.14 -8.00 -3.76
N ASP A 306 5.85 -9.11 -4.44
CA ASP A 306 4.59 -9.31 -5.16
C ASP A 306 3.47 -9.86 -4.28
N THR A 307 3.84 -10.55 -3.19
CA THR A 307 2.90 -11.16 -2.24
C THR A 307 3.16 -10.70 -0.83
N LEU A 308 2.19 -10.89 0.06
CA LEU A 308 2.23 -10.54 1.48
C LEU A 308 3.11 -11.51 2.27
N LEU A 309 4.01 -10.99 3.10
CA LEU A 309 4.95 -11.75 3.94
C LEU A 309 4.30 -12.31 5.21
N GLU A 310 3.21 -11.69 5.65
CA GLU A 310 2.58 -11.94 6.94
C GLU A 310 1.07 -12.12 6.82
N THR A 311 0.48 -12.88 7.75
CA THR A 311 -0.97 -12.92 7.96
C THR A 311 -1.30 -12.06 9.16
N ALA A 312 -2.31 -11.20 9.04
CA ALA A 312 -2.74 -10.30 10.09
C ALA A 312 -4.21 -10.57 10.45
N VAL A 313 -4.49 -10.75 11.75
CA VAL A 313 -5.81 -11.12 12.28
C VAL A 313 -6.25 -10.10 13.32
N ALA A 314 -7.48 -9.61 13.24
CA ALA A 314 -8.00 -8.66 14.20
C ALA A 314 -8.19 -9.30 15.60
N ARG A 315 -7.62 -8.69 16.66
CA ARG A 315 -7.83 -9.07 18.07
C ARG A 315 -8.88 -8.22 18.79
N SER A 316 -9.38 -7.20 18.12
CA SER A 316 -10.50 -6.37 18.57
C SER A 316 -11.24 -5.84 17.33
N THR A 317 -12.17 -4.91 17.50
CA THR A 317 -12.71 -4.18 16.33
C THR A 317 -11.63 -3.23 15.83
N VAL A 318 -11.20 -3.40 14.58
CA VAL A 318 -10.09 -2.64 13.99
C VAL A 318 -10.63 -1.69 12.93
N THR A 319 -10.20 -0.43 12.98
CA THR A 319 -10.45 0.54 11.90
C THR A 319 -9.15 0.77 11.13
N LEU A 320 -9.20 0.57 9.81
CA LEU A 320 -8.06 0.63 8.91
C LEU A 320 -8.29 1.69 7.84
N LEU A 321 -7.23 2.41 7.47
CA LEU A 321 -7.20 3.19 6.23
C LEU A 321 -6.35 2.46 5.20
N LYS A 322 -6.94 2.15 4.06
CA LYS A 322 -6.27 1.46 2.95
C LYS A 322 -5.84 2.42 1.88
N LEU A 323 -4.65 2.19 1.33
CA LEU A 323 -4.14 2.88 0.15
C LEU A 323 -3.66 1.85 -0.88
N ARG A 324 -4.05 1.98 -2.14
CA ARG A 324 -3.55 1.08 -3.19
C ARG A 324 -2.07 1.33 -3.46
N ARG A 325 -1.33 0.29 -3.83
CA ARG A 325 0.10 0.36 -4.16
C ARG A 325 0.42 1.46 -5.18
N GLN A 326 -0.36 1.56 -6.26
CA GLN A 326 -0.18 2.62 -7.27
C GLN A 326 -0.30 4.04 -6.68
N GLN A 327 -1.25 4.24 -5.76
CA GLN A 327 -1.45 5.53 -5.09
C GLN A 327 -0.34 5.79 -4.08
N PHE A 328 0.07 4.77 -3.31
CA PHE A 328 1.22 4.85 -2.41
C PHE A 328 2.47 5.26 -3.18
N ASP A 329 2.78 4.55 -4.26
CA ASP A 329 3.89 4.84 -5.14
C ASP A 329 3.86 6.29 -5.64
N ARG A 330 2.72 6.76 -6.14
CA ARG A 330 2.58 8.12 -6.68
C ARG A 330 2.73 9.21 -5.61
N ILE A 331 2.12 9.02 -4.44
CA ILE A 331 2.07 10.03 -3.38
C ILE A 331 3.41 10.06 -2.61
N PHE A 332 3.97 8.89 -2.30
CA PHE A 332 5.17 8.78 -1.46
C PHE A 332 6.48 8.97 -2.25
N LYS A 333 6.43 8.94 -3.59
CA LYS A 333 7.51 9.41 -4.46
C LYS A 333 7.71 10.92 -4.48
N ARG A 334 7.04 11.72 -3.66
CA ARG A 334 7.22 13.18 -3.70
C ARG A 334 8.17 13.63 -2.59
N ARG A 335 8.80 14.80 -2.77
CA ARG A 335 9.86 15.28 -1.87
C ARG A 335 9.39 15.42 -0.41
N TYR A 336 8.14 15.82 -0.21
CA TYR A 336 7.55 15.97 1.13
C TYR A 336 7.40 14.64 1.89
N ALA A 337 7.31 13.51 1.19
CA ALA A 337 7.08 12.20 1.80
C ALA A 337 8.37 11.46 2.20
N VAL A 338 9.55 12.03 1.89
CA VAL A 338 10.85 11.38 2.15
C VAL A 338 11.04 11.07 3.64
N GLN A 339 10.69 12.01 4.52
CA GLN A 339 10.81 11.80 5.96
C GLN A 339 9.88 10.69 6.45
N THR A 340 8.63 10.70 6.00
CA THR A 340 7.61 9.67 6.29
C THR A 340 8.10 8.28 5.88
N LEU A 341 8.65 8.18 4.66
CA LEU A 341 9.20 6.94 4.13
C LEU A 341 10.37 6.43 4.97
N GLU A 342 11.25 7.33 5.43
CA GLU A 342 12.35 6.96 6.32
C GLU A 342 11.84 6.49 7.70
N THR A 343 10.81 7.14 8.25
CA THR A 343 10.15 6.69 9.48
C THR A 343 9.53 5.29 9.34
N ILE A 344 8.78 5.05 8.25
CA ILE A 344 8.20 3.73 7.94
C ILE A 344 9.31 2.69 7.81
N LYS A 345 10.38 3.01 7.08
CA LYS A 345 11.53 2.13 6.90
C LYS A 345 12.20 1.77 8.24
N GLN A 346 12.44 2.76 9.10
CA GLN A 346 13.01 2.52 10.43
C GLN A 346 12.13 1.59 11.26
N TYR A 347 10.82 1.82 11.27
CA TYR A 347 9.86 0.94 11.94
C TYR A 347 9.90 -0.49 11.38
N LEU A 348 9.90 -0.65 10.05
CA LEU A 348 10.00 -1.95 9.39
C LEU A 348 11.32 -2.68 9.69
N VAL A 349 12.45 -1.96 9.81
CA VAL A 349 13.73 -2.55 10.23
C VAL A 349 13.62 -3.11 11.65
N GLN A 350 13.03 -2.36 12.60
CA GLN A 350 12.82 -2.86 13.96
C GLN A 350 11.86 -4.05 13.99
N ARG A 351 10.82 -4.02 13.15
CA ARG A 351 9.86 -5.12 13.01
C ARG A 351 10.51 -6.39 12.48
N LEU A 352 11.39 -6.28 11.48
CA LEU A 352 12.18 -7.42 11.00
C LEU A 352 13.14 -7.96 12.07
N CYS A 353 13.74 -7.11 12.91
CA CYS A 353 14.53 -7.57 14.05
C CYS A 353 13.70 -8.43 15.01
N LEU A 354 12.47 -8.00 15.31
CA LEU A 354 11.52 -8.78 16.11
C LEU A 354 11.17 -10.12 15.45
N TYR A 355 10.93 -10.11 14.13
CA TYR A 355 10.58 -11.33 13.38
C TYR A 355 11.74 -12.34 13.43
N ILE A 356 12.97 -11.87 13.14
CA ILE A 356 14.19 -12.68 13.25
C ILE A 356 14.36 -13.24 14.66
N TYR A 357 14.11 -12.42 15.69
CA TYR A 357 14.26 -12.85 17.07
C TYR A 357 13.23 -13.91 17.47
N GLN A 358 11.98 -13.82 16.98
CA GLN A 358 10.94 -14.76 17.37
C GLN A 358 10.95 -16.05 16.56
N CYS A 359 11.33 -16.01 15.29
CA CYS A 359 11.40 -17.21 14.47
C CYS A 359 12.47 -18.21 14.97
N PRO A 360 12.29 -19.52 14.71
CA PRO A 360 13.36 -20.50 14.87
C PRO A 360 14.58 -20.05 14.06
N PRO A 361 15.82 -20.19 14.60
CA PRO A 361 17.04 -19.82 13.90
C PRO A 361 17.06 -20.35 12.46
N ASN A 362 16.62 -21.60 12.27
CA ASN A 362 16.73 -22.30 11.01
C ASN A 362 15.87 -21.70 9.88
N ASP A 363 14.83 -20.96 10.24
CA ASP A 363 13.85 -20.40 9.30
C ASP A 363 14.00 -18.88 9.12
N SER A 364 15.05 -18.27 9.71
CA SER A 364 15.23 -16.80 9.77
C SER A 364 16.01 -16.20 8.58
N ALA A 365 16.59 -17.03 7.70
CA ALA A 365 17.49 -16.59 6.63
C ALA A 365 16.87 -15.52 5.71
N PHE A 366 15.62 -15.74 5.29
CA PHE A 366 14.88 -14.81 4.44
C PHE A 366 14.67 -13.45 5.12
N LEU A 367 14.25 -13.46 6.39
CA LEU A 367 14.01 -12.24 7.18
C LEU A 367 15.30 -11.46 7.42
N LYS A 368 16.41 -12.15 7.70
CA LYS A 368 17.76 -11.56 7.79
C LYS A 368 18.14 -10.85 6.50
N PHE A 369 17.90 -11.50 5.35
CA PHE A 369 18.18 -10.92 4.05
C PHE A 369 17.32 -9.67 3.75
N LEU A 370 16.02 -9.71 4.05
CA LEU A 370 15.17 -8.52 3.91
C LEU A 370 15.63 -7.39 4.84
N ASN A 371 16.09 -7.70 6.06
CA ASN A 371 16.61 -6.70 6.99
C ASN A 371 17.90 -6.04 6.43
N ILE A 372 18.78 -6.82 5.80
CA ILE A 372 19.95 -6.30 5.09
C ILE A 372 19.50 -5.36 3.96
N ARG A 373 18.61 -5.82 3.07
CA ARG A 373 18.09 -5.01 1.95
C ARG A 373 17.46 -3.71 2.42
N LEU A 374 16.71 -3.74 3.51
CA LEU A 374 16.01 -2.58 4.02
C LEU A 374 16.93 -1.59 4.75
N GLY A 375 18.00 -2.06 5.41
CA GLY A 375 18.85 -1.18 6.21
C GLY A 375 19.95 -0.46 5.45
N ASP A 376 20.46 -1.01 4.36
CA ASP A 376 21.67 -0.49 3.72
C ASP A 376 21.37 0.32 2.45
N ALA A 377 20.79 1.49 2.69
CA ALA A 377 20.43 2.46 1.67
C ALA A 377 21.65 3.11 0.98
N ALA A 378 22.75 3.32 1.71
CA ALA A 378 23.84 4.17 1.23
C ALA A 378 24.89 3.41 0.40
N ARG A 379 25.11 2.10 0.63
CA ARG A 379 26.22 1.35 0.02
C ARG A 379 25.91 0.60 -1.27
N LEU A 380 24.65 0.53 -1.70
CA LEU A 380 24.33 0.05 -3.04
C LEU A 380 24.71 1.04 -4.17
N LYS A 381 25.32 2.18 -3.83
CA LYS A 381 25.87 3.14 -4.78
C LYS A 381 27.17 2.66 -5.46
N SER A 382 27.90 1.69 -4.89
CA SER A 382 29.07 1.07 -5.54
C SER A 382 28.69 0.01 -6.59
N ILE A 383 27.44 -0.43 -6.60
CA ILE A 383 26.87 -1.30 -7.61
C ILE A 383 26.22 -0.42 -8.68
N LYS A 384 27.03 0.05 -9.62
CA LYS A 384 26.54 0.72 -10.83
C LYS A 384 27.08 0.05 -12.09
N LYS A 385 26.11 -0.24 -12.96
CA LYS A 385 26.11 -0.27 -14.44
C LYS A 385 25.91 -1.63 -15.11
N SER A 386 24.66 -1.97 -15.32
CA SER A 386 24.10 -2.89 -16.29
C SER A 386 22.67 -2.40 -16.51
N THR A 387 22.31 -2.55 -17.76
CA THR A 387 21.00 -2.50 -18.38
C THR A 387 19.86 -3.05 -17.50
N TYR A 388 19.07 -2.13 -16.94
CA TYR A 388 17.61 -2.27 -16.85
C TYR A 388 16.99 -1.01 -17.45
N ASP A 389 17.22 -0.83 -18.74
CA ASP A 389 16.16 -0.36 -19.61
C ASP A 389 16.30 -1.06 -20.95
N GLU A 390 15.15 -1.23 -21.60
CA GLU A 390 14.90 -1.88 -22.88
C GLU A 390 14.76 -3.42 -22.84
N ASP A 391 13.48 -3.81 -22.79
CA ASP A 391 12.92 -5.03 -23.38
C ASP A 391 13.12 -6.39 -22.68
N LYS A 392 11.96 -7.00 -22.35
CA LYS A 392 11.69 -8.46 -22.31
C LYS A 392 11.94 -9.28 -21.02
N VAL A 393 11.75 -8.77 -19.80
CA VAL A 393 11.52 -9.65 -18.63
C VAL A 393 10.43 -9.14 -17.69
N PHE A 394 9.18 -9.08 -18.17
CA PHE A 394 7.98 -9.18 -17.32
C PHE A 394 6.76 -9.54 -18.17
N SER A 395 6.84 -10.63 -18.95
CA SER A 395 5.66 -11.26 -19.57
C SER A 395 5.26 -12.48 -18.75
N GLY A 396 4.59 -12.22 -17.64
CA GLY A 396 3.75 -13.18 -16.92
C GLY A 396 2.35 -12.58 -16.83
N ALA A 397 1.70 -12.50 -17.99
CA ALA A 397 0.30 -12.12 -18.22
C ALA A 397 -0.20 -10.79 -17.61
N VAL A 398 0.02 -9.64 -18.30
CA VAL A 398 -0.97 -8.54 -18.30
C VAL A 398 -0.96 -7.80 -19.64
N SER A 399 -2.17 -7.49 -20.11
CA SER A 399 -2.56 -6.51 -21.12
C SER A 399 -1.79 -5.18 -21.07
N ALA A 400 -1.93 -4.39 -22.13
CA ALA A 400 -1.13 -3.24 -22.63
C ALA A 400 -0.71 -2.09 -21.67
N ASP A 401 -0.91 -2.18 -20.35
CA ASP A 401 -0.76 -1.09 -19.37
C ASP A 401 0.56 -1.13 -18.55
N GLY A 402 1.50 -2.02 -18.92
CA GLY A 402 2.69 -2.37 -18.12
C GLY A 402 3.88 -1.40 -18.13
N LYS A 403 4.06 -0.58 -19.18
CA LYS A 403 5.26 0.29 -19.32
C LYS A 403 5.31 1.42 -18.27
N GLN A 404 4.18 1.96 -17.86
CA GLN A 404 4.14 3.02 -16.84
C GLN A 404 4.42 2.51 -15.41
N ARG A 405 4.15 1.22 -15.12
CA ARG A 405 4.32 0.63 -13.77
C ARG A 405 5.79 0.41 -13.38
N SER A 406 6.64 0.00 -14.33
CA SER A 406 8.07 -0.26 -14.13
C SER A 406 8.88 1.01 -13.81
N ALA A 407 8.67 2.08 -14.57
CA ALA A 407 9.33 3.37 -14.35
C ALA A 407 8.96 3.97 -12.98
N GLN A 408 7.72 3.73 -12.56
CA GLN A 408 7.19 4.17 -11.29
C GLN A 408 7.90 3.46 -10.12
N GLN A 409 7.96 2.13 -10.08
CA GLN A 409 8.57 1.37 -8.97
C GLN A 409 10.05 1.73 -8.75
N THR A 410 10.79 1.97 -9.83
CA THR A 410 12.19 2.39 -9.87
C THR A 410 12.46 3.71 -9.11
N GLU A 411 11.57 4.70 -9.21
CA GLU A 411 11.78 6.00 -8.56
C GLU A 411 11.54 5.96 -7.04
N LEU A 412 10.64 5.11 -6.56
CA LEU A 412 10.42 4.92 -5.11
C LEU A 412 11.62 4.23 -4.46
N LEU A 413 12.15 3.20 -5.13
CA LEU A 413 13.37 2.50 -4.71
C LEU A 413 14.58 3.45 -4.70
N LYS A 414 14.75 4.29 -5.74
CA LYS A 414 15.82 5.32 -5.79
C LYS A 414 15.78 6.28 -4.59
N ARG A 415 14.58 6.69 -4.13
CA ARG A 415 14.41 7.64 -3.02
C ARG A 415 14.58 7.03 -1.65
N LEU A 416 14.25 5.74 -1.51
CA LEU A 416 14.57 4.94 -0.33
C LEU A 416 16.05 4.52 -0.26
N HIS A 417 16.81 4.91 -1.30
CA HIS A 417 18.16 4.48 -1.61
C HIS A 417 18.30 2.95 -1.69
N MET A 418 17.27 2.25 -2.15
CA MET A 418 17.33 0.83 -2.47
C MET A 418 17.84 0.63 -3.91
N PRO A 419 18.50 -0.49 -4.22
CA PRO A 419 19.18 -0.65 -5.49
C PRO A 419 18.15 -0.84 -6.59
N VAL A 420 18.32 -0.12 -7.69
CA VAL A 420 17.60 -0.38 -8.95
C VAL A 420 18.67 -0.82 -9.94
N GLY A 421 18.46 -2.01 -10.53
CA GLY A 421 19.44 -2.67 -11.36
C GLY A 421 19.86 -1.84 -12.60
N ALA A 422 21.00 -2.14 -13.20
CA ALA A 422 21.91 -3.24 -12.95
C ALA A 422 23.38 -2.80 -12.91
N GLY A 423 24.27 -3.79 -12.75
CA GLY A 423 25.71 -3.73 -13.04
C GLY A 423 26.57 -4.52 -12.10
N LEU A 424 26.50 -5.84 -12.12
CA LEU A 424 27.19 -6.64 -11.13
C LEU A 424 28.20 -7.59 -11.76
N THR A 425 29.48 -7.24 -11.60
CA THR A 425 30.33 -8.09 -10.77
C THR A 425 29.65 -8.22 -9.40
N GLY A 426 29.48 -9.44 -8.87
CA GLY A 426 28.82 -9.64 -7.57
C GLY A 426 29.41 -8.74 -6.46
N PRO A 427 28.66 -8.42 -5.39
CA PRO A 427 29.19 -7.66 -4.25
C PRO A 427 30.51 -8.27 -3.80
N SER A 428 31.51 -7.43 -3.54
CA SER A 428 32.81 -7.91 -3.08
C SER A 428 32.64 -8.72 -1.79
N GLU A 429 33.57 -9.62 -1.49
CA GLU A 429 33.52 -10.35 -0.20
C GLU A 429 33.51 -9.37 0.99
N ASP A 430 34.23 -8.26 0.88
CA ASP A 430 34.21 -7.17 1.87
C ASP A 430 32.81 -6.55 2.04
N ASP A 431 32.05 -6.34 0.95
CA ASP A 431 30.69 -5.81 1.02
C ASP A 431 29.72 -6.76 1.72
N LYS A 432 29.87 -8.07 1.47
CA LYS A 432 29.07 -9.11 2.12
C LYS A 432 29.36 -9.18 3.61
N GLU A 433 30.63 -9.15 3.98
CA GLU A 433 31.06 -9.17 5.38
C GLU A 433 30.55 -7.95 6.14
N VAL A 434 30.64 -6.76 5.56
CA VAL A 434 30.11 -5.54 6.18
C VAL A 434 28.59 -5.60 6.34
N ALA A 435 27.85 -6.05 5.34
CA ALA A 435 26.40 -6.18 5.43
C ALA A 435 25.97 -7.12 6.57
N LEU A 436 26.71 -8.23 6.75
CA LEU A 436 26.51 -9.14 7.87
C LEU A 436 26.85 -8.47 9.20
N ILE A 437 28.01 -7.82 9.31
CA ILE A 437 28.42 -7.11 10.53
C ILE A 437 27.34 -6.09 10.95
N ASP A 438 26.79 -5.33 9.99
CA ASP A 438 25.79 -4.31 10.27
C ASP A 438 24.41 -4.90 10.61
N LEU A 439 24.03 -6.05 10.03
CA LEU A 439 22.88 -6.82 10.51
C LEU A 439 23.06 -7.23 11.98
N HIS A 440 24.22 -7.78 12.34
CA HIS A 440 24.48 -8.21 13.71
C HIS A 440 24.49 -7.04 14.71
N LYS A 441 25.10 -5.91 14.33
CA LYS A 441 25.06 -4.68 15.14
C LYS A 441 23.62 -4.24 15.38
N ARG A 442 22.79 -4.20 14.32
CA ARG A 442 21.38 -3.81 14.42
C ARG A 442 20.57 -4.73 15.33
N LEU A 443 20.71 -6.05 15.16
CA LEU A 443 20.03 -7.03 16.03
C LEU A 443 20.46 -6.87 17.49
N LYS A 444 21.76 -6.63 17.76
CA LYS A 444 22.29 -6.41 19.10
C LYS A 444 21.72 -5.12 19.73
N VAL A 445 21.78 -4.00 19.01
CA VAL A 445 21.26 -2.71 19.48
C VAL A 445 19.76 -2.82 19.75
N TRP A 446 19.02 -3.44 18.83
CA TRP A 446 17.58 -3.65 19.01
C TRP A 446 17.28 -4.48 20.27
N SER A 447 17.95 -5.60 20.48
CA SER A 447 17.72 -6.44 21.68
C SER A 447 18.05 -5.75 22.99
N LEU A 448 19.10 -4.90 23.02
CA LEU A 448 19.42 -4.10 24.19
C LEU A 448 18.32 -3.06 24.46
N ASN A 449 17.86 -2.36 23.42
CA ASN A 449 16.81 -1.35 23.54
C ASN A 449 15.45 -1.96 23.92
N SER A 450 15.16 -3.17 23.44
CA SER A 450 13.93 -3.91 23.78
C SER A 450 14.01 -4.64 25.12
N GLN A 451 15.14 -4.56 25.85
CA GLN A 451 15.38 -5.28 27.11
C GLN A 451 15.16 -6.79 27.01
N LEU A 452 15.33 -7.36 25.81
CA LEU A 452 15.20 -8.79 25.55
C LEU A 452 16.54 -9.48 25.83
N ASN A 453 16.49 -10.71 26.36
CA ASN A 453 17.69 -11.48 26.69
C ASN A 453 18.51 -11.78 25.41
N GLY A 454 19.69 -11.17 25.31
CA GLY A 454 20.59 -11.30 24.15
C GLY A 454 21.17 -12.70 23.93
N SER A 455 20.92 -13.67 24.82
CA SER A 455 21.40 -15.07 24.68
C SER A 455 20.91 -15.75 23.40
N LYS A 456 19.68 -15.47 22.92
CA LYS A 456 19.20 -16.00 21.64
C LYS A 456 19.96 -15.40 20.45
N ILE A 457 20.30 -14.11 20.52
CA ILE A 457 21.10 -13.42 19.49
C ILE A 457 22.56 -13.90 19.49
N LEU A 458 23.13 -14.17 20.66
CA LEU A 458 24.46 -14.77 20.77
C LEU A 458 24.52 -16.17 20.15
N ARG A 459 23.45 -16.98 20.27
CA ARG A 459 23.35 -18.28 19.57
C ARG A 459 23.23 -18.14 18.05
N LEU A 460 22.51 -17.12 17.57
CA LEU A 460 22.53 -16.74 16.16
C LEU A 460 23.92 -16.26 15.67
N ARG A 461 24.87 -16.00 16.59
CA ARG A 461 26.22 -15.49 16.32
C ARG A 461 27.29 -16.58 16.39
N GLN A 462 27.12 -17.59 17.24
CA GLN A 462 28.04 -18.74 17.37
C GLN A 462 28.02 -19.68 16.15
N SER A 463 27.14 -19.42 15.17
CA SER A 463 27.15 -20.06 13.85
C SER A 463 28.16 -19.45 12.87
N HIS A 464 28.83 -18.34 13.22
CA HIS A 464 30.00 -17.84 12.48
C HIS A 464 31.21 -18.72 12.79
N PRO A 465 31.95 -19.25 11.79
CA PRO A 465 33.27 -19.77 12.07
C PRO A 465 34.13 -18.61 12.59
N PRO A 466 34.95 -18.81 13.63
CA PRO A 466 35.92 -17.80 14.00
C PRO A 466 36.86 -17.62 12.81
N HIS A 467 36.83 -16.44 12.18
CA HIS A 467 37.91 -16.02 11.30
C HIS A 467 39.21 -16.12 12.10
N SER A 468 40.16 -16.85 11.51
CA SER A 468 41.48 -17.17 12.04
C SER A 468 42.11 -16.01 12.80
N ALA A 469 42.01 -16.05 14.13
CA ALA A 469 42.90 -15.29 14.99
C ALA A 469 44.26 -16.00 14.97
N GLY A 470 45.27 -15.25 14.58
CA GLY A 470 46.62 -15.74 14.32
C GLY A 470 47.25 -16.49 15.49
N ALA A 471 48.23 -17.31 15.09
CA ALA A 471 49.12 -18.05 15.95
C ALA A 471 49.60 -17.23 17.15
N SER A 472 49.30 -17.71 18.36
CA SER A 472 50.03 -17.34 19.57
C SER A 472 50.60 -18.61 20.18
N VAL A 473 51.85 -18.86 19.79
CA VAL A 473 52.96 -19.43 20.56
C VAL A 473 52.58 -20.04 21.92
N SER A 474 52.74 -21.34 22.01
CA SER A 474 52.85 -22.09 23.27
C SER A 474 54.12 -21.71 24.03
N PRO A 475 54.08 -21.56 25.36
CA PRO A 475 55.24 -21.76 26.20
C PRO A 475 55.15 -23.13 26.88
N SER A 476 56.02 -24.03 26.40
CA SER A 476 56.55 -25.12 27.21
C SER A 476 57.43 -24.56 28.34
N THR A 477 57.21 -25.01 29.57
CA THR A 477 58.20 -25.38 30.64
C THR A 477 57.49 -25.28 32.00
N SER A 478 57.20 -26.40 32.67
CA SER A 478 58.08 -27.19 33.55
C SER A 478 58.05 -26.76 35.03
N ARG A 479 57.65 -27.75 35.85
CA ARG A 479 58.11 -28.12 37.21
C ARG A 479 57.49 -27.46 38.46
N ARG A 480 56.99 -28.39 39.31
CA ARG A 480 57.14 -28.57 40.78
C ARG A 480 56.72 -27.39 41.65
N LYS A 481 55.88 -27.56 42.67
CA LYS A 481 55.80 -28.64 43.67
C LYS A 481 54.37 -29.05 43.95
#